data_AF-A0A3D8GU68-F1
#
_entry.id   AF-A0A3D8GU68-F1
#
_cell.length_a   1.000
_cell.length_b   1.000
_cell.length_c   1.000
_cell.angle_alpha   90.00
_cell.angle_beta   90.00
_cell.angle_gamma   90.00
#
_symmetry.space_group_name_H-M   'P 1'
#
loop_
_entity.id
_entity.type
_entity.pdbx_description
1 polymer ?
#
loop_
_entity_poly.entity_id
_entity_poly.type
_entity_poly.pdbx_seq_one_letter_code
_entity_poly.pdbx_strand_id
1 'polypeptide(L)' 'MAARIIGEAIGQIEEYVGDSFLEYRLRHLIAEGVFEVQGSTKAMRYYSVKLR' A
#
# COMPACT_ATOMS: atom_id res chain seq x y z
N MET A 1 -3.67 -5.53 -6.64
CA MET A 1 -4.55 -4.91 -5.62
C MET A 1 -3.71 -4.48 -4.44
N ALA A 2 -3.87 -3.24 -3.96
CA ALA A 2 -3.08 -2.72 -2.83
C ALA A 2 -3.23 -3.53 -1.53
N ALA A 3 -4.43 -4.08 -1.28
CA ALA A 3 -4.69 -4.94 -0.12
C ALA A 3 -3.78 -6.19 -0.05
N ARG A 4 -3.40 -6.75 -1.20
CA ARG A 4 -2.48 -7.91 -1.24
C ARG A 4 -1.07 -7.53 -0.78
N ILE A 5 -0.56 -6.39 -1.25
CA ILE A 5 0.77 -5.91 -0.90
C ILE A 5 0.82 -5.55 0.59
N ILE A 6 -0.24 -4.93 1.11
CA ILE A 6 -0.34 -4.64 2.55
C ILE A 6 -0.39 -5.93 3.37
N GLY A 7 -1.15 -6.94 2.94
CA GLY A 7 -1.17 -8.26 3.60
C GLY A 7 0.19 -8.98 3.59
N GLU A 8 0.90 -8.93 2.46
CA GLU A 8 2.28 -9.46 2.36
C GLU A 8 3.23 -8.70 3.30
N ALA A 9 3.13 -7.37 3.40
CA ALA A 9 3.93 -6.56 4.31
C ALA A 9 3.65 -6.89 5.78
N ILE A 10 2.37 -7.04 6.18
CA ILE A 10 1.99 -7.45 7.54
C ILE A 10 2.63 -8.79 7.90
N GLY A 11 2.67 -9.75 6.96
CA GLY A 11 3.29 -11.06 7.18
C GLY A 11 4.82 -11.05 7.26
N GLN A 12 5.48 -9.93 6.95
CA GLN A 12 6.94 -9.77 7.02
C GLN A 12 7.39 -8.89 8.19
N ILE A 13 6.49 -8.10 8.76
CA ILE A 13 6.79 -7.22 9.89
C ILE A 13 6.58 -8.02 11.18
N GLU A 14 7.62 -8.12 12.00
CA GLU A 14 7.55 -8.80 13.30
C GLU A 14 6.77 -7.96 14.35
N GLU A 15 6.73 -6.65 14.17
CA GLU A 15 5.96 -5.72 15.01
C GLU A 15 4.49 -5.63 14.60
N TYR A 16 3.62 -5.40 15.59
CA TYR A 16 2.21 -5.16 15.33
C TYR A 16 2.00 -3.78 14.72
N VAL A 17 1.91 -3.73 13.39
CA VAL A 17 1.61 -2.52 12.63
C VAL A 17 0.22 -2.63 12.00
N GLY A 18 -0.63 -1.65 12.26
CA GLY A 18 -1.99 -1.62 11.72
C GLY A 18 -2.02 -1.44 10.19
N ASP A 19 -3.00 -2.05 9.54
CA ASP A 19 -3.26 -1.93 8.10
C ASP A 19 -3.41 -0.47 7.64
N SER A 20 -4.03 0.37 8.47
CA SER A 20 -4.21 1.80 8.21
C SER A 20 -2.89 2.57 8.16
N PHE A 21 -1.89 2.18 8.97
CA PHE A 21 -0.55 2.77 8.91
C PHE A 21 0.16 2.36 7.62
N LEU A 22 0.05 1.09 7.24
CA LEU A 22 0.65 0.60 6.00
C LEU A 22 0.00 1.22 4.77
N GLU A 23 -1.31 1.45 4.77
CA GLU A 23 -2.00 2.21 3.73
C GLU A 23 -1.48 3.65 3.65
N TYR A 24 -1.31 4.32 4.79
CA TYR A 24 -0.71 5.66 4.84
C TYR A 24 0.70 5.68 4.24
N ARG A 25 1.56 4.73 4.65
CA ARG A 25 2.94 4.62 4.13
C ARG A 25 2.95 4.31 2.63
N LEU A 26 2.07 3.44 2.16
CA LEU A 26 1.95 3.11 0.74
C LEU A 26 1.58 4.35 -0.08
N ARG A 27 0.63 5.17 0.40
CA ARG A 27 0.27 6.45 -0.25
C ARG A 27 1.44 7.43 -0.31
N HIS A 28 2.25 7.47 0.74
CA HIS A 28 3.45 8.30 0.77
C HIS A 28 4.45 7.86 -0.32
N LEU A 29 4.72 6.56 -0.42
CA LEU A 29 5.63 6.01 -1.42
C LEU A 29 5.12 6.20 -2.87
N ILE A 30 3.79 6.18 -3.08
CA ILE A 30 3.19 6.58 -4.37
C ILE A 30 3.46 8.06 -4.66
N ALA A 31 3.30 8.93 -3.66
CA ALA A 31 3.55 10.37 -3.82
C ALA A 31 5.03 10.70 -4.10
N GLU A 32 5.96 9.91 -3.54
CA GLU A 32 7.39 9.99 -3.82
C GLU A 32 7.78 9.36 -5.18
N GLY A 33 6.84 8.74 -5.90
CA GLY A 33 7.07 8.16 -7.22
C GLY A 33 7.78 6.80 -7.20
N VAL A 34 7.85 6.15 -6.04
CA VAL A 34 8.38 4.78 -5.88
C VAL A 34 7.42 3.75 -6.48
N PHE A 35 6.12 3.99 -6.32
CA PHE A 35 5.06 3.16 -6.90
C PHE A 35 4.24 3.92 -7.92
N GLU A 36 3.91 3.27 -9.02
CA GLU A 36 2.85 3.71 -9.91
C GLU A 36 1.50 3.20 -9.42
N VAL A 37 0.47 4.03 -9.53
CA VAL A 37 -0.89 3.72 -9.10
C VAL A 37 -1.85 3.70 -10.29
N GLN A 38 -2.70 2.68 -10.33
CA GLN A 38 -3.81 2.58 -11.28
C GLN A 38 -5.13 2.49 -10.50
N GLY A 39 -6.07 3.40 -10.80
CA GLY A 39 -7.38 3.47 -10.16
C GLY A 39 -7.52 4.66 -9.21
N SER A 40 -8.44 4.55 -8.24
CA SER A 40 -8.74 5.63 -7.28
C SER A 40 -8.17 5.32 -5.91
N THR A 41 -7.43 6.25 -5.33
CA THR A 41 -6.89 6.15 -3.96
C THR A 41 -7.94 6.46 -2.88
N LYS A 42 -9.24 6.28 -3.14
CA LYS A 42 -10.27 6.52 -2.11
C LYS A 42 -10.26 5.47 -0.99
N ALA A 43 -9.89 4.22 -1.30
CA ALA A 43 -9.69 3.13 -0.34
C ALA A 43 -8.86 2.02 -0.98
N MET A 44 -8.19 1.17 -0.18
CA MET A 44 -7.31 0.07 -0.64
C MET A 44 -7.90 -0.83 -1.74
N ARG A 45 -9.22 -1.03 -1.76
CA ARG A 45 -9.91 -1.89 -2.73
C ARG A 45 -10.04 -1.26 -4.13
N TYR A 46 -9.85 0.06 -4.26
CA TYR A 46 -10.11 0.82 -5.48
C TYR A 46 -8.86 1.08 -6.34
N TYR A 47 -7.69 0.62 -5.90
CA TYR A 47 -6.45 0.81 -6.65
C TYR A 47 -5.51 -0.40 -6.61
N SER A 48 -4.71 -0.48 -7.66
CA SER A 48 -3.54 -1.35 -7.73
C SER A 48 -2.29 -0.49 -7.80
N VAL A 49 -1.23 -1.01 -7.19
CA VAL A 49 0.10 -0.40 -7.22
C VAL A 49 1.07 -1.35 -7.88
N LYS A 50 2.06 -0.81 -8.58
CA LYS A 50 3.16 -1.56 -9.17
C LYS A 50 4.46 -0.82 -8.87
N LEU A 51 5.54 -1.56 -8.61
CA LEU A 51 6.86 -0.96 -8.54
C LEU A 51 7.17 -0.35 -9.92
N ARG A 52 7.71 0.87 -9.92
CA ARG A 52 8.17 1.51 -11.15
C ARG A 52 9.38 0.78 -11.75
#